data_AF-A0A6V7HSL4-F1
#
_entry.id   AF-A0A6V7HSL4-F1
#
_cell.length_a   1.000
_cell.length_b   1.000
_cell.length_c   1.000
_cell.angle_alpha   90.00
_cell.angle_beta   90.00
_cell.angle_gamma   90.00
#
_symmetry.space_group_name_H-M   'P 1'
#
loop_
_entity.id
_entity.type
_entity.pdbx_description
1 polymer ?
#
loop_
_entity_poly.entity_id
_entity_poly.type
_entity_poly.pdbx_seq_one_letter_code
_entity_poly.pdbx_strand_id
1 'polypeptide(L)'
;YVLASVFEPRGARGVFPCWDEPGFRAEISLTLDHKTRYTAISNMPIKEKIPLDNGMVRTIFEQSPPMATYHLTIVLGIFGSMSNEHKNMTYYAQPDKLDHLNFLAKVTPLAVAALEDYTGTEFSLPKLDGVHVYDYPGGANEHWGAVTYS
;
A
#
# COMPACT_ATOMS: atom_id res chain seq x y z
N TYR A 1 -5.26 -16.73 -0.15
CA TYR A 1 -6.16 -15.69 -0.67
C TYR A 1 -5.52 -14.35 -0.45
N VAL A 2 -5.58 -13.50 -1.46
CA VAL A 2 -5.19 -12.10 -1.41
C VAL A 2 -6.41 -11.29 -1.84
N LEU A 3 -6.69 -10.21 -1.12
CA LEU A 3 -7.60 -9.15 -1.52
C LEU A 3 -6.74 -7.95 -1.85
N ALA A 4 -6.97 -7.33 -3.00
CA ALA A 4 -6.31 -6.10 -3.41
C ALA A 4 -7.34 -5.19 -4.08
N SER A 5 -7.37 -3.91 -3.70
CA SER A 5 -8.23 -2.90 -4.31
C SER A 5 -7.70 -2.49 -5.68
N VAL A 6 -8.61 -2.31 -6.64
CA VAL A 6 -8.36 -1.61 -7.91
C VAL A 6 -9.44 -0.55 -8.02
N PHE A 7 -9.10 0.69 -7.68
CA PHE A 7 -10.07 1.78 -7.64
C PHE A 7 -9.99 2.72 -8.83
N GLU A 8 -8.91 2.70 -9.62
CA GLU A 8 -8.87 3.47 -10.84
C GLU A 8 -9.78 2.84 -11.93
N PRO A 9 -10.56 3.65 -12.68
CA PRO A 9 -10.78 5.09 -12.48
C PRO A 9 -11.92 5.42 -11.51
N ARG A 10 -12.84 4.48 -11.26
CA ARG A 10 -14.10 4.72 -10.52
C ARG A 10 -14.57 3.50 -9.70
N GLY A 11 -13.64 2.72 -9.19
CA GLY A 11 -13.90 1.49 -8.43
C GLY A 11 -14.19 1.73 -6.95
N ALA A 12 -13.76 2.87 -6.38
CA ALA A 12 -13.91 3.14 -4.94
C ALA A 12 -15.37 3.15 -4.51
N ARG A 13 -16.27 3.70 -5.34
CA ARG A 13 -17.73 3.73 -5.12
C ARG A 13 -18.38 2.36 -4.99
N GLY A 14 -17.71 1.30 -5.45
CA GLY A 14 -18.17 -0.09 -5.30
C GLY A 14 -17.87 -0.68 -3.93
N VAL A 15 -17.01 -0.03 -3.14
CA VAL A 15 -16.58 -0.51 -1.81
C VAL A 15 -17.11 0.39 -0.69
N PHE A 16 -17.12 1.70 -0.89
CA PHE A 16 -17.65 2.66 0.09
C PHE A 16 -18.32 3.87 -0.59
N PRO A 17 -19.34 4.49 0.03
CA PRO A 17 -19.94 5.71 -0.49
C PRO A 17 -18.93 6.87 -0.49
N CYS A 18 -18.69 7.48 -1.66
CA CYS A 18 -17.75 8.60 -1.78
C CYS A 18 -18.02 9.46 -3.03
N TRP A 19 -17.44 10.65 -3.06
CA TRP A 19 -17.32 11.50 -4.25
C TRP A 19 -16.18 10.98 -5.12
N ASP A 20 -16.47 9.96 -5.92
CA ASP A 20 -15.46 9.18 -6.65
C ASP A 20 -15.05 9.85 -7.97
N GLU A 21 -14.52 11.06 -7.86
CA GLU A 21 -13.97 11.87 -8.94
C GLU A 21 -12.63 12.48 -8.50
N PRO A 22 -11.58 12.49 -9.34
CA PRO A 22 -10.24 12.93 -8.94
C PRO A 22 -10.13 14.35 -8.38
N GLY A 23 -11.08 15.23 -8.74
CA GLY A 23 -11.14 16.61 -8.24
C GLY A 23 -11.51 16.72 -6.76
N PHE A 24 -12.16 15.71 -6.18
CA PHE A 24 -12.52 15.68 -4.77
C PHE A 24 -11.44 14.93 -3.98
N ARG A 25 -10.59 15.70 -3.31
CA ARG A 25 -9.55 15.16 -2.42
C ARG A 25 -9.99 15.24 -0.97
N ALA A 26 -9.66 14.21 -0.20
CA ALA A 26 -9.95 14.15 1.23
C ALA A 26 -8.82 13.45 1.98
N GLU A 27 -8.69 13.78 3.26
CA GLU A 27 -7.87 13.00 4.19
C GLU A 27 -8.60 11.69 4.51
N ILE A 28 -7.90 10.56 4.43
CA ILE A 28 -8.49 9.24 4.63
C ILE A 28 -7.84 8.56 5.83
N SER A 29 -8.67 8.19 6.79
CA SER A 29 -8.28 7.36 7.95
C SER A 29 -8.82 5.96 7.75
N LEU A 30 -7.94 4.99 7.51
CA LEU A 30 -8.32 3.59 7.25
C LEU A 30 -8.15 2.73 8.51
N THR A 31 -9.15 1.91 8.80
CA THR A 31 -9.10 0.85 9.81
C THR A 31 -9.60 -0.45 9.19
N LEU A 32 -8.85 -1.54 9.41
CA LEU A 32 -9.18 -2.86 8.89
C LEU A 32 -9.23 -3.88 10.02
N ASP A 33 -10.37 -4.55 10.17
CA ASP A 33 -10.50 -5.72 11.03
C ASP A 33 -10.28 -6.98 10.19
N HIS A 34 -9.28 -7.78 10.52
CA HIS A 34 -8.91 -8.97 9.74
C HIS A 34 -8.38 -10.10 10.63
N LYS A 35 -8.29 -11.32 10.07
CA LYS A 35 -7.65 -12.44 10.78
C LYS A 35 -6.17 -12.15 11.00
N THR A 36 -5.64 -12.54 12.16
CA THR A 36 -4.24 -12.32 12.57
C THR A 36 -3.21 -12.90 11.60
N ARG A 37 -3.57 -13.95 10.85
CA ARG A 37 -2.71 -14.56 9.82
C ARG A 37 -2.50 -13.71 8.57
N TYR A 38 -3.28 -12.66 8.39
CA TYR A 38 -3.18 -11.79 7.21
C TYR A 38 -2.39 -10.53 7.54
N THR A 39 -1.58 -10.09 6.58
CA THR A 39 -0.92 -8.80 6.56
C THR A 39 -1.82 -7.81 5.86
N ALA A 40 -2.17 -6.72 6.55
CA ALA A 40 -2.89 -5.58 6.00
C ALA A 40 -1.89 -4.50 5.55
N ILE A 41 -2.03 -4.00 4.32
CA ILE A 41 -1.16 -3.00 3.71
C ILE A 41 -2.06 -1.90 3.11
N SER A 42 -1.66 -0.64 3.32
CA SER A 42 -2.35 0.55 2.81
C SER A 42 -1.35 1.69 2.56
N ASN A 43 -1.83 2.88 2.19
CA ASN A 43 -1.03 4.03 1.82
C ASN A 43 -0.09 4.51 2.95
N MET A 44 -0.63 4.62 4.16
CA MET A 44 0.04 5.19 5.33
C MET A 44 0.62 4.12 6.25
N PRO A 45 1.57 4.46 7.14
CA PRO A 45 2.09 3.54 8.14
C PRO A 45 1.00 3.03 9.09
N ILE A 46 1.24 1.88 9.72
CA ILE A 46 0.36 1.35 10.75
C ILE A 46 0.58 2.16 12.01
N LYS A 47 -0.47 2.85 12.47
CA LYS A 47 -0.49 3.58 13.73
C LYS A 47 -0.62 2.63 14.92
N GLU A 48 -1.53 1.66 14.81
CA GLU A 48 -1.84 0.75 15.93
C GLU A 48 -2.38 -0.59 15.43
N LYS A 49 -2.08 -1.66 16.18
CA LYS A 49 -2.73 -2.97 16.04
C LYS A 49 -3.37 -3.38 17.36
N ILE A 50 -4.68 -3.56 17.35
CA ILE A 50 -5.45 -3.93 18.53
C ILE A 50 -5.93 -5.38 18.37
N PRO A 51 -5.49 -6.31 19.22
CA PRO A 51 -6.03 -7.67 19.22
C PRO A 51 -7.54 -7.66 19.50
N LEU A 52 -8.28 -8.47 18.77
CA LEU A 52 -9.72 -8.66 18.95
C LEU A 52 -10.01 -10.14 19.25
N ASP A 53 -11.24 -10.46 19.65
CA ASP A 53 -11.66 -11.83 19.90
C ASP A 53 -11.62 -12.70 18.63
N ASN A 54 -11.62 -14.02 18.83
CA ASN A 54 -11.73 -15.02 17.75
C ASN A 54 -10.60 -14.95 16.70
N GLY A 55 -9.38 -14.61 17.14
CA GLY A 55 -8.19 -14.56 16.27
C GLY A 55 -8.24 -13.44 15.22
N MET A 56 -8.93 -12.35 15.55
CA MET A 56 -9.00 -11.14 14.74
C MET A 56 -8.04 -10.08 15.30
N VAL A 57 -7.68 -9.13 14.45
CA VAL A 57 -6.89 -7.95 14.81
C VAL A 57 -7.46 -6.75 14.04
N ARG A 58 -7.53 -5.61 14.71
CA ARG A 58 -7.81 -4.31 14.12
C ARG A 58 -6.50 -3.61 13.81
N THR A 59 -6.22 -3.38 12.54
CA THR A 59 -5.09 -2.58 12.09
C THR A 59 -5.57 -1.17 11.74
N ILE A 60 -5.05 -0.17 12.45
CA ILE A 60 -5.36 1.25 12.26
C ILE A 60 -4.15 1.88 11.56
N PHE A 61 -4.40 2.54 10.43
CA PHE A 61 -3.37 3.28 9.69
C PHE A 61 -3.36 4.75 10.09
N GLU A 62 -2.24 5.43 9.92
CA GLU A 62 -2.18 6.89 10.03
C GLU A 62 -3.09 7.56 8.99
N GLN A 63 -3.54 8.78 9.28
CA GLN A 63 -4.38 9.56 8.38
C GLN A 63 -3.56 10.00 7.15
N SER A 64 -4.10 9.85 5.95
CA SER A 64 -3.44 10.33 4.73
C SER A 64 -3.50 11.85 4.60
N PRO A 65 -2.56 12.47 3.87
CA PRO A 65 -2.81 13.80 3.29
C PRO A 65 -4.01 13.77 2.33
N PRO A 66 -4.54 14.94 1.92
CA PRO A 66 -5.64 15.00 0.96
C PRO A 66 -5.29 14.31 -0.37
N MET A 67 -6.01 13.22 -0.67
CA MET A 67 -5.83 12.45 -1.91
C MET A 67 -7.17 12.09 -2.55
N ALA A 68 -7.15 11.76 -3.83
CA ALA A 68 -8.33 11.25 -4.53
C ALA A 68 -8.65 9.80 -4.11
N THR A 69 -9.92 9.42 -4.15
CA THR A 69 -10.40 8.09 -3.74
C THR A 69 -9.74 6.93 -4.48
N TYR A 70 -9.36 7.13 -5.75
CA TYR A 70 -8.72 6.08 -6.55
C TYR A 70 -7.32 5.70 -6.08
N HIS A 71 -6.63 6.57 -5.32
CA HIS A 71 -5.32 6.27 -4.75
C HIS A 71 -5.40 5.40 -3.48
N LEU A 72 -6.59 5.21 -2.88
CA LEU A 72 -6.71 4.42 -1.65
C LEU A 72 -6.33 2.95 -1.92
N THR A 73 -5.34 2.47 -1.17
CA THR A 73 -4.88 1.08 -1.24
C THR A 73 -5.46 0.28 -0.08
N ILE A 74 -6.08 -0.84 -0.40
CA ILE A 74 -6.47 -1.88 0.55
C ILE A 74 -5.93 -3.20 0.03
N VAL A 75 -4.86 -3.71 0.64
CA VAL A 75 -4.35 -5.05 0.37
C VAL A 75 -4.34 -5.87 1.65
N LEU A 76 -4.86 -7.10 1.55
CA LEU A 76 -4.92 -8.06 2.65
C LEU A 76 -4.55 -9.45 2.14
N GLY A 77 -3.53 -10.09 2.71
CA GLY A 77 -3.10 -11.40 2.25
C GLY A 77 -2.03 -12.03 3.12
N ILE A 78 -1.52 -13.18 2.69
CA ILE A 78 -0.37 -13.82 3.34
C ILE A 78 0.86 -13.42 2.53
N PHE A 79 1.68 -12.57 3.12
CA PHE A 79 2.88 -12.02 2.50
C PHE A 79 4.09 -12.27 3.41
N GLY A 80 5.22 -12.61 2.80
CA GLY A 80 6.50 -12.26 3.38
C GLY A 80 6.91 -10.87 2.91
N SER A 81 7.93 -10.30 3.55
CA SER A 81 8.37 -8.95 3.23
C SER A 81 9.87 -8.76 3.41
N MET A 82 10.40 -7.77 2.72
CA MET A 82 11.74 -7.25 2.95
C MET A 82 11.68 -5.73 2.96
N SER A 83 12.42 -5.10 3.87
CA SER A 83 12.52 -3.64 3.95
C SER A 83 13.92 -3.18 3.61
N ASN A 84 14.05 -1.95 3.12
CA ASN A 84 15.33 -1.27 3.06
C ASN A 84 15.88 -0.97 4.47
N GLU A 85 17.14 -0.51 4.54
CA GLU A 85 17.83 -0.22 5.81
C GLU A 85 17.08 0.80 6.68
N HIS A 86 16.50 1.82 6.06
CA HIS A 86 15.74 2.87 6.74
C HIS A 86 14.33 2.45 7.17
N LYS A 87 13.86 1.26 6.76
CA LYS A 87 12.51 0.73 7.02
C LYS A 87 11.36 1.64 6.59
N ASN A 88 11.61 2.54 5.64
CA ASN A 88 10.60 3.39 5.01
C ASN A 88 10.16 2.86 3.63
N MET A 89 10.79 1.80 3.13
CA MET A 89 10.34 1.10 1.93
C MET A 89 10.26 -0.39 2.21
N THR A 90 9.06 -0.95 2.15
CA THR A 90 8.83 -2.38 2.35
C THR A 90 8.24 -3.02 1.10
N TYR A 91 8.85 -4.10 0.67
CA TYR A 91 8.43 -4.90 -0.47
C TYR A 91 7.77 -6.17 0.03
N TYR A 92 6.59 -6.48 -0.50
CA TYR A 92 5.76 -7.61 -0.11
C TYR A 92 5.57 -8.54 -1.30
N ALA A 93 5.71 -9.84 -1.07
CA ALA A 93 5.39 -10.87 -2.06
C ALA A 93 4.89 -12.14 -1.35
N GLN A 94 4.39 -13.09 -2.13
CA GLN A 94 4.07 -14.41 -1.59
C GLN A 94 5.34 -15.04 -0.98
N PRO A 95 5.24 -15.83 0.11
CA PRO A 95 6.41 -16.35 0.82
C PRO A 95 7.41 -17.14 -0.04
N ASP A 96 6.94 -17.77 -1.12
CA ASP A 96 7.76 -18.52 -2.09
C ASP A 96 8.44 -17.65 -3.16
N LYS A 97 8.22 -16.33 -3.14
CA LYS A 97 8.74 -15.35 -4.12
C LYS A 97 9.64 -14.29 -3.51
N LEU A 98 10.04 -14.43 -2.24
CA LEU A 98 10.81 -13.40 -1.54
C LEU A 98 12.18 -13.13 -2.16
N ASP A 99 12.80 -14.12 -2.81
CA ASP A 99 14.10 -13.95 -3.47
C ASP A 99 14.07 -12.89 -4.59
N HIS A 100 12.90 -12.68 -5.21
CA HIS A 100 12.72 -11.66 -6.25
C HIS A 100 12.71 -10.23 -5.70
N LEU A 101 12.44 -10.06 -4.39
CA LEU A 101 12.38 -8.74 -3.78
C LEU A 101 13.76 -8.08 -3.66
N ASN A 102 14.86 -8.85 -3.69
CA ASN A 102 16.24 -8.36 -3.58
C ASN A 102 16.57 -7.29 -4.62
N PHE A 103 16.08 -7.48 -5.85
CA PHE A 103 16.26 -6.51 -6.91
C PHE A 103 15.53 -5.20 -6.61
N LEU A 104 14.27 -5.29 -6.16
CA LEU A 104 13.45 -4.12 -5.83
C LEU A 104 14.04 -3.32 -4.68
N ALA A 105 14.46 -3.99 -3.60
CA ALA A 105 15.08 -3.31 -2.46
C ALA A 105 16.38 -2.57 -2.82
N LYS A 106 17.09 -3.01 -3.86
CA LYS A 106 18.29 -2.33 -4.35
C LYS A 106 17.95 -1.16 -5.28
N VAL A 107 16.97 -1.34 -6.17
CA VAL A 107 16.72 -0.38 -7.27
C VAL A 107 15.75 0.72 -6.88
N THR A 108 14.69 0.42 -6.13
CA THR A 108 13.65 1.41 -5.79
C THR A 108 14.21 2.62 -5.03
N PRO A 109 15.08 2.49 -4.01
CA PRO A 109 15.66 3.66 -3.35
C PRO A 109 16.48 4.54 -4.30
N LEU A 110 17.23 3.93 -5.23
CA LEU A 110 18.02 4.65 -6.23
C LEU A 110 17.11 5.40 -7.22
N ALA A 111 16.01 4.79 -7.63
CA ALA A 111 15.04 5.41 -8.53
C ALA A 111 14.31 6.57 -7.86
N VAL A 112 13.91 6.44 -6.59
CA VAL A 112 13.30 7.52 -5.82
C VAL A 112 14.28 8.69 -5.67
N ALA A 113 15.51 8.43 -5.21
CA ALA A 113 16.53 9.47 -5.06
C ALA A 113 16.80 10.21 -6.39
N ALA A 114 16.90 9.48 -7.51
CA ALA A 114 17.09 10.10 -8.82
C ALA A 114 15.91 10.99 -9.24
N LEU A 115 14.67 10.62 -8.89
CA LEU A 115 13.48 11.43 -9.15
C LEU A 115 13.41 12.66 -8.24
N GLU A 116 13.79 12.53 -6.97
CA GLU A 116 13.89 13.63 -6.02
C GLU A 116 14.93 14.66 -6.49
N ASP A 117 16.12 14.20 -6.90
CA ASP A 117 17.18 15.04 -7.46
C ASP A 117 16.73 15.74 -8.75
N TYR A 118 16.04 15.01 -9.64
CA TYR A 118 15.59 15.55 -10.92
C TYR A 118 14.47 16.60 -10.77
N THR A 119 13.52 16.35 -9.86
CA THR A 119 12.35 17.21 -9.67
C THR A 119 12.59 18.32 -8.63
N GLY A 120 13.63 18.18 -7.79
CA GLY A 120 13.86 19.03 -6.64
C GLY A 120 12.81 18.89 -5.54
N THR A 121 12.05 17.79 -5.53
CA THR A 121 10.94 17.54 -4.60
C THR A 121 11.11 16.19 -3.94
N GLU A 122 11.18 16.16 -2.61
CA GLU A 122 11.24 14.93 -1.82
C GLU A 122 9.92 14.15 -1.87
N PHE A 123 10.02 12.82 -1.74
CA PHE A 123 8.85 11.97 -1.62
C PHE A 123 8.08 12.31 -0.33
N SER A 124 6.80 12.62 -0.50
CA SER A 124 6.02 13.33 0.51
C SER A 124 5.41 12.46 1.62
N LEU A 125 5.43 11.12 1.49
CA LEU A 125 4.87 10.21 2.49
C LEU A 125 5.98 9.56 3.32
N PRO A 126 5.70 9.18 4.58
CA PRO A 126 6.69 8.56 5.46
C PRO A 126 7.14 7.16 5.00
N LYS A 127 6.43 6.54 4.04
CA LYS A 127 6.80 5.25 3.45
C LYS A 127 6.41 5.11 1.98
N LEU A 128 7.12 4.24 1.28
CA LEU A 128 6.76 3.74 -0.06
C LEU A 128 6.86 2.22 -0.10
N ASP A 129 5.72 1.55 -0.08
CA ASP A 129 5.67 0.09 -0.18
C ASP A 129 5.49 -0.38 -1.61
N GLY A 130 6.02 -1.57 -1.90
CA GLY A 130 5.79 -2.28 -3.16
C GLY A 130 5.14 -3.63 -2.88
N VAL A 131 3.95 -3.89 -3.44
CA VAL A 131 3.17 -5.09 -3.15
C VAL A 131 2.94 -5.90 -4.42
N HIS A 132 3.61 -7.05 -4.50
CA HIS A 132 3.40 -8.00 -5.58
C HIS A 132 2.09 -8.79 -5.37
N VAL A 133 1.14 -8.62 -6.29
CA VAL A 133 -0.15 -9.31 -6.34
C VAL A 133 -0.25 -10.04 -7.67
N TYR A 134 -0.45 -11.36 -7.62
CA TYR A 134 -0.56 -12.17 -8.84
C TYR A 134 -1.77 -11.75 -9.67
N ASP A 135 -1.56 -11.54 -10.97
CA ASP A 135 -2.60 -11.15 -11.93
C ASP A 135 -3.33 -9.85 -11.55
N TYR A 136 -2.54 -8.85 -11.12
CA TYR A 136 -3.07 -7.54 -10.77
C TYR A 136 -3.49 -6.76 -12.03
N PRO A 137 -4.75 -6.29 -12.11
CA PRO A 137 -5.25 -5.60 -13.30
C PRO A 137 -4.41 -4.39 -13.70
N GLY A 138 -4.10 -4.27 -14.99
CA GLY A 138 -3.25 -3.20 -15.52
C GLY A 138 -1.74 -3.41 -15.35
N GLY A 139 -1.32 -4.50 -14.70
CA GLY A 139 0.09 -4.85 -14.49
C GLY A 139 0.72 -4.13 -13.30
N ALA A 140 0.45 -2.83 -13.12
CA ALA A 140 0.80 -2.07 -11.93
C ALA A 140 -0.15 -0.88 -11.71
N ASN A 141 -0.22 -0.37 -10.48
CA ASN A 141 -0.90 0.90 -10.14
C ASN A 141 -0.04 1.72 -9.18
N GLU A 142 0.01 3.03 -9.42
CA GLU A 142 0.84 4.02 -8.72
C GLU A 142 0.23 4.53 -7.41
N HIS A 143 -0.54 3.69 -6.71
CA HIS A 143 -1.20 4.11 -5.47
C HIS A 143 -0.20 4.68 -4.46
N TRP A 144 -0.52 5.87 -3.93
CA TRP A 144 0.42 6.70 -3.18
C TRP A 144 0.88 5.99 -1.89
N GLY A 145 2.17 5.72 -1.76
CA GLY A 145 2.75 5.06 -0.59
C GLY A 145 2.60 3.53 -0.53
N ALA A 146 1.87 2.92 -1.47
CA ALA A 146 1.75 1.45 -1.57
C ALA A 146 1.43 1.02 -3.02
N VAL A 147 2.47 0.94 -3.85
CA VAL A 147 2.39 0.55 -5.26
C VAL A 147 2.11 -0.94 -5.37
N THR A 148 1.15 -1.32 -6.21
CA THR A 148 0.77 -2.71 -6.46
C THR A 148 1.18 -3.12 -7.86
N TYR A 149 1.77 -4.32 -8.04
CA TYR A 149 2.24 -4.82 -9.34
C TYR A 149 2.12 -6.34 -9.44
N SER A 150 2.17 -6.87 -10.67
CA SER A 150 2.19 -8.32 -10.99
C SER A 150 3.58 -8.90 -11.17
#